data_AF-A0A845Y458-F1
#
_entry.id   AF-A0A845Y458-F1
#
_cell.length_a   1.000
_cell.length_b   1.000
_cell.length_c   1.000
_cell.angle_alpha   90.00
_cell.angle_beta   90.00
_cell.angle_gamma   90.00
#
_symmetry.space_group_name_H-M   'P 1'
#
loop_
_entity.id
_entity.type
_entity.pdbx_description
1 polymer ?
#
loop_
_entity_poly.entity_id
_entity_poly.type
_entity_poly.pdbx_seq_one_letter_code
_entity_poly.pdbx_strand_id
1 'polypeptide(L)'
;ALAISMTICAVGYGLASWLGFNKGGILVETVLIVMLATLFPSYLGRITAAEKIGYLLMQVFFAVIGASANVEIVLRVGSVLFIFAGLILAIHLLVLLGVGRLLGLDLAELVIASNANMGGPTTAAAMATARQWDKLVTPAILCGTLGYAVATFIGVGLGNFLRSLG
;
A
#
# COMPACT_ATOMS: atom_id res chain seq x y z
N ALA A 1 11.86 -14.07 -7.83
CA ALA A 1 11.13 -12.86 -7.42
C ALA A 1 11.13 -11.84 -8.56
N LEU A 2 12.27 -11.17 -8.84
CA LEU A 2 12.36 -10.11 -9.86
C LEU A 2 11.84 -10.51 -11.24
N ALA A 3 12.29 -11.65 -11.79
CA ALA A 3 11.82 -12.11 -13.10
C ALA A 3 10.30 -12.33 -13.12
N ILE A 4 9.73 -12.89 -12.05
CA ILE A 4 8.28 -13.11 -11.94
C ILE A 4 7.55 -11.77 -11.88
N SER A 5 8.01 -10.82 -11.05
CA SER A 5 7.45 -9.48 -10.98
C SER A 5 7.53 -8.77 -12.32
N MET A 6 8.68 -8.79 -13.01
CA MET A 6 8.85 -8.19 -14.34
C MET A 6 7.91 -8.81 -15.37
N THR A 7 7.74 -10.13 -15.38
CA THR A 7 6.79 -10.81 -16.26
C THR A 7 5.36 -10.40 -15.95
N ILE A 8 4.98 -10.35 -14.66
CA ILE A 8 3.66 -9.91 -14.22
C ILE A 8 3.38 -8.46 -14.65
N CYS A 9 4.33 -7.55 -14.45
CA CYS A 9 4.19 -6.17 -14.90
C CYS A 9 4.10 -6.10 -16.43
N ALA A 10 4.98 -6.79 -17.17
CA ALA A 10 4.98 -6.76 -18.63
C ALA A 10 3.66 -7.29 -19.22
N VAL A 11 3.15 -8.39 -18.67
CA VAL A 11 1.85 -8.96 -19.05
C VAL A 11 0.71 -8.02 -18.65
N GLY A 12 0.76 -7.44 -17.44
CA GLY A 12 -0.26 -6.50 -16.95
C GLY A 12 -0.37 -5.25 -17.82
N TYR A 13 0.75 -4.59 -18.11
CA TYR A 13 0.76 -3.40 -18.98
C TYR A 13 0.49 -3.74 -20.44
N GLY A 14 0.91 -4.92 -20.93
CA GLY A 14 0.56 -5.41 -22.27
C GLY A 14 -0.94 -5.69 -22.43
N LEU A 15 -1.57 -6.29 -21.42
CA LEU A 15 -3.02 -6.47 -21.38
C LEU A 15 -3.76 -5.13 -21.28
N ALA A 16 -3.26 -4.21 -20.45
CA ALA A 16 -3.86 -2.89 -20.30
C ALA A 16 -3.85 -2.11 -21.62
N SER A 17 -2.76 -2.18 -22.39
CA SER A 17 -2.67 -1.51 -23.69
C SER A 17 -3.56 -2.17 -24.75
N TRP A 18 -3.63 -3.51 -24.77
CA TRP A 18 -4.52 -4.24 -25.68
C TRP A 18 -6.00 -3.95 -25.42
N LEU A 19 -6.39 -3.78 -24.15
CA LEU A 19 -7.74 -3.41 -23.74
C LEU A 19 -8.05 -1.90 -23.88
N GLY A 20 -7.08 -1.08 -24.32
CA GLY A 20 -7.25 0.37 -24.47
C GLY A 20 -7.13 1.18 -23.17
N PHE A 21 -6.79 0.55 -22.04
CA PHE A 21 -6.60 1.18 -20.73
C PHE A 21 -5.16 1.66 -20.49
N ASN A 22 -4.60 2.43 -21.42
CA ASN A 22 -3.19 2.86 -21.39
C ASN A 22 -2.78 3.62 -20.10
N LYS A 23 -3.72 4.26 -19.40
CA LYS A 23 -3.50 4.98 -18.13
C LYS A 23 -3.89 4.19 -16.88
N GLY A 24 -4.41 2.96 -17.05
CA GLY A 24 -4.93 2.12 -15.97
C GLY A 24 -4.09 0.87 -15.70
N GLY A 25 -2.84 0.80 -16.19
CA GLY A 25 -1.99 -0.39 -16.08
C GLY A 25 -1.87 -0.94 -14.65
N ILE A 26 -1.78 -0.06 -13.65
CA ILE A 26 -1.73 -0.44 -12.23
C ILE A 26 -2.99 -1.17 -11.75
N LEU A 27 -4.16 -0.88 -12.32
CA LEU A 27 -5.42 -1.56 -11.99
C LEU A 27 -5.40 -2.99 -12.54
N VAL A 28 -5.00 -3.15 -13.79
CA VAL A 28 -4.88 -4.46 -14.44
C VAL A 28 -3.84 -5.32 -13.74
N GLU A 29 -2.69 -4.74 -13.39
CA GLU A 29 -1.65 -5.41 -12.61
C GLU A 29 -2.17 -5.86 -11.24
N THR A 30 -2.95 -5.02 -10.56
CA THR A 30 -3.55 -5.34 -9.25
C THR A 30 -4.53 -6.51 -9.37
N VAL A 31 -5.42 -6.53 -10.37
CA VAL A 31 -6.29 -7.70 -10.63
C VAL A 31 -5.46 -8.94 -10.87
N LEU A 32 -4.43 -8.83 -11.71
CA LEU A 32 -3.62 -9.98 -12.13
C LEU A 32 -2.86 -10.58 -10.95
N ILE A 33 -2.21 -9.78 -10.11
CA ILE A 33 -1.48 -10.30 -8.95
C ILE A 33 -2.44 -10.87 -7.89
N VAL A 34 -3.59 -10.23 -7.64
CA VAL A 34 -4.59 -10.76 -6.70
C VAL A 34 -5.14 -12.09 -7.18
N MET A 35 -5.45 -12.20 -8.48
CA MET A 35 -5.89 -13.46 -9.10
C MET A 35 -4.82 -14.54 -8.95
N LEU A 36 -3.57 -14.25 -9.32
CA LEU A 36 -2.47 -15.22 -9.23
C LEU A 36 -2.19 -15.65 -7.79
N ALA A 37 -2.24 -14.72 -6.83
CA ALA A 37 -2.07 -15.01 -5.41
C ALA A 37 -3.19 -15.89 -4.85
N THR A 38 -4.41 -15.72 -5.36
CA THR A 38 -5.58 -16.52 -4.95
C THR A 38 -5.57 -17.91 -5.59
N LEU A 39 -5.24 -18.01 -6.88
CA LEU A 39 -5.27 -19.28 -7.62
C LEU A 39 -4.02 -20.14 -7.38
N PHE A 40 -2.86 -19.53 -7.14
CA PHE A 40 -1.58 -20.23 -7.00
C PHE A 40 -0.81 -19.86 -5.71
N PRO A 41 -1.45 -19.90 -4.52
CA PRO A 41 -0.85 -19.43 -3.27
C PRO A 41 0.41 -20.22 -2.89
N SER A 42 0.42 -21.54 -3.11
CA SER A 42 1.56 -22.39 -2.79
C SER A 42 2.79 -22.13 -3.66
N TYR A 43 2.60 -21.65 -4.90
CA TYR A 43 3.71 -21.33 -5.79
C TYR A 43 4.32 -19.98 -5.42
N LEU A 44 3.49 -18.94 -5.25
CA LEU A 44 3.97 -17.62 -4.85
C LEU A 44 4.53 -17.60 -3.43
N GLY A 45 3.96 -18.40 -2.52
CA GLY A 45 4.46 -18.54 -1.15
C GLY A 45 5.88 -19.13 -1.04
N ARG A 46 6.38 -19.80 -2.08
CA ARG A 46 7.78 -20.27 -2.14
C ARG A 46 8.78 -19.16 -2.43
N ILE A 47 8.32 -17.97 -2.82
CA ILE A 47 9.18 -16.83 -3.16
C ILE A 47 9.57 -16.08 -1.88
N THR A 48 10.57 -16.59 -1.17
CA THR A 48 10.94 -16.11 0.17
C THR A 48 11.66 -14.76 0.20
N ALA A 49 12.25 -14.31 -0.92
CA ALA A 49 13.04 -13.08 -0.98
C ALA A 49 12.30 -11.87 -1.58
N ALA A 50 11.03 -12.01 -1.96
CA ALA A 50 10.29 -10.95 -2.66
C ALA A 50 10.20 -9.66 -1.83
N GLU A 51 9.91 -9.76 -0.54
CA GLU A 51 9.77 -8.60 0.35
C GLU A 51 11.08 -7.81 0.49
N LYS A 52 12.20 -8.49 0.78
CA LYS A 52 13.51 -7.86 0.95
C LYS A 52 13.96 -7.11 -0.31
N ILE A 53 13.77 -7.73 -1.47
CA ILE A 53 14.11 -7.13 -2.76
C ILE A 53 13.18 -5.95 -3.07
N GLY A 54 11.88 -6.09 -2.82
CA GLY A 54 10.91 -5.01 -3.00
C GLY A 54 11.24 -3.79 -2.14
N TYR A 55 11.57 -4.01 -0.87
CA TYR A 55 12.02 -2.94 0.03
C TYR A 55 13.28 -2.25 -0.48
N LEU A 56 14.30 -3.02 -0.89
CA LEU A 56 15.53 -2.47 -1.45
C LEU A 56 15.25 -1.58 -2.67
N LEU A 57 14.44 -2.06 -3.62
CA LEU A 57 14.08 -1.28 -4.81
C LEU A 57 13.25 -0.03 -4.47
N MET A 58 12.35 -0.13 -3.48
CA MET A 58 11.60 1.02 -3.00
C MET A 58 12.51 2.10 -2.40
N GLN A 59 13.55 1.71 -1.65
CA GLN A 59 14.54 2.66 -1.13
C GLN A 59 15.30 3.36 -2.27
N VAL A 60 15.72 2.63 -3.30
CA VAL A 60 16.35 3.23 -4.49
C VAL A 60 15.39 4.21 -5.18
N PHE A 61 14.13 3.83 -5.35
CA PHE A 61 13.09 4.69 -5.93
C PHE A 61 12.91 5.99 -5.13
N PHE A 62 12.76 5.91 -3.81
CA PHE A 62 12.64 7.10 -2.96
C PHE A 62 13.91 7.96 -2.94
N ALA A 63 15.09 7.35 -2.97
CA ALA A 63 16.35 8.08 -3.07
C ALA A 63 16.42 8.90 -4.37
N VAL A 64 16.00 8.31 -5.51
CA VAL A 64 15.97 9.02 -6.80
C VAL A 64 14.94 10.15 -6.80
N ILE A 65 13.74 9.94 -6.24
CA ILE A 65 12.73 11.01 -6.08
C ILE A 65 13.29 12.16 -5.24
N GLY A 66 13.92 11.83 -4.11
CA GLY A 66 14.51 12.82 -3.21
C GLY A 66 15.65 13.60 -3.86
N ALA A 67 16.55 12.90 -4.57
CA ALA A 67 17.66 13.53 -5.28
C ALA A 67 17.20 14.42 -6.45
N SER A 68 16.05 14.10 -7.05
CA SER A 68 15.45 14.89 -8.14
C SER A 68 14.59 16.05 -7.64
N ALA A 69 14.36 16.16 -6.33
CA ALA A 69 13.52 17.19 -5.74
C ALA A 69 14.27 18.52 -5.58
N ASN A 70 13.58 19.63 -5.85
CA ASN A 70 14.11 20.97 -5.57
C ASN A 70 13.89 21.31 -4.09
N VAL A 71 14.99 21.47 -3.34
CA VAL A 71 14.96 21.73 -1.89
C VAL A 71 14.21 23.02 -1.55
N GLU A 72 14.33 24.07 -2.36
CA GLU A 72 13.64 25.34 -2.13
C GLU A 72 12.11 25.18 -2.25
N ILE A 73 11.64 24.47 -3.29
CA ILE A 73 10.22 24.16 -3.47
C ILE A 73 9.70 23.28 -2.33
N VAL A 74 10.48 22.27 -1.94
CA VAL A 74 10.14 21.37 -0.84
C VAL A 74 10.03 22.13 0.48
N LEU A 75 10.91 23.09 0.77
CA LEU A 75 10.79 23.89 2.00
C LEU A 75 9.58 24.83 1.96
N ARG A 76 9.28 25.40 0.79
CA ARG A 76 8.17 26.34 0.63
C ARG A 76 6.79 25.67 0.67
N VAL A 77 6.63 24.52 0.02
CA VAL A 77 5.34 23.81 -0.11
C VAL A 77 5.25 22.61 0.84
N GLY A 78 6.37 21.94 1.08
CA GLY A 78 6.42 20.73 1.88
C GLY A 78 6.07 20.95 3.35
N SER A 79 6.29 22.14 3.91
CA SER A 79 5.84 22.46 5.28
C SER A 79 4.32 22.39 5.42
N VAL A 80 3.58 22.97 4.46
CA VAL A 80 2.11 22.90 4.44
C VAL A 80 1.63 21.47 4.19
N LEU A 81 2.25 20.75 3.24
CA LEU A 81 1.92 19.35 2.99
C LEU A 81 2.21 18.46 4.19
N PHE A 82 3.28 18.74 4.94
CA PHE A 82 3.64 18.00 6.15
C PHE A 82 2.61 18.20 7.26
N ILE A 83 2.19 19.44 7.51
CA ILE A 83 1.13 19.75 8.48
C ILE A 83 -0.19 19.11 8.04
N PHE A 84 -0.53 19.22 6.75
CA PHE A 84 -1.75 18.63 6.19
C PHE A 84 -1.76 17.10 6.34
N ALA A 85 -0.66 16.43 5.99
CA ALA A 85 -0.50 15.01 6.21
C ALA A 85 -0.64 14.70 7.70
N GLY A 86 0.11 15.37 8.58
CA GLY A 86 0.05 15.18 10.03
C GLY A 86 -1.36 15.32 10.60
N LEU A 87 -2.14 16.29 10.11
CA LEU A 87 -3.55 16.47 10.49
C LEU A 87 -4.40 15.28 10.05
N ILE A 88 -4.24 14.79 8.82
CA ILE A 88 -4.93 13.58 8.34
C ILE A 88 -4.59 12.38 9.24
N LEU A 89 -3.30 12.18 9.57
CA LEU A 89 -2.87 11.08 10.45
C LEU A 89 -3.48 11.20 11.86
N ALA A 90 -3.51 12.42 12.41
CA ALA A 90 -4.06 12.68 13.73
C ALA A 90 -5.57 12.39 13.76
N ILE A 91 -6.32 12.89 12.77
CA ILE A 91 -7.75 12.63 12.65
C ILE A 91 -8.01 11.14 12.46
N HIS A 92 -7.28 10.48 11.56
CA HIS A 92 -7.34 9.03 11.34
C HIS A 92 -7.17 8.26 12.66
N LEU A 93 -6.12 8.56 13.43
CA LEU A 93 -5.85 7.87 14.68
C LEU A 93 -6.92 8.15 15.74
N LEU A 94 -7.36 9.41 15.88
CA LEU A 94 -8.41 9.77 16.83
C LEU A 94 -9.74 9.08 16.53
N VAL A 95 -10.16 9.09 15.26
CA VAL A 95 -11.40 8.43 14.82
C VAL A 95 -11.30 6.93 15.01
N LEU A 96 -10.19 6.32 14.59
CA LEU A 96 -9.97 4.88 14.70
C LEU A 96 -9.99 4.42 16.16
N LEU A 97 -9.28 5.12 17.05
CA LEU A 97 -9.26 4.77 18.48
C LEU A 97 -10.60 5.07 19.15
N GLY A 98 -11.25 6.19 18.83
CA GLY A 98 -12.53 6.56 19.42
C GLY A 98 -13.66 5.62 19.03
N VAL A 99 -13.87 5.43 17.73
CA VAL A 99 -14.91 4.53 17.20
C VAL A 99 -14.57 3.08 17.52
N GLY A 100 -13.33 2.67 17.35
CA GLY A 100 -12.89 1.31 17.63
C GLY A 100 -13.10 0.90 19.08
N ARG A 101 -12.82 1.81 20.01
CA ARG A 101 -13.07 1.58 21.44
C ARG A 101 -14.56 1.53 21.78
N LEU A 102 -15.39 2.32 21.10
CA LEU A 102 -16.85 2.25 21.23
C LEU A 102 -17.41 0.90 20.72
N LEU A 103 -16.78 0.32 19.70
CA LEU A 103 -17.11 -1.00 19.16
C LEU A 103 -16.53 -2.17 19.99
N GLY A 104 -15.82 -1.89 21.09
CA GLY A 104 -15.24 -2.90 21.96
C GLY A 104 -13.99 -3.60 21.41
N LEU A 105 -13.33 -3.01 20.41
CA LEU A 105 -12.08 -3.54 19.85
C LEU A 105 -10.89 -3.30 20.79
N ASP A 106 -9.96 -4.25 20.82
CA ASP A 106 -8.76 -4.12 21.65
C ASP A 106 -7.77 -3.12 21.03
N LEU A 107 -6.98 -2.46 21.88
CA LEU A 107 -5.96 -1.51 21.45
C LEU A 107 -4.93 -2.16 20.51
N ALA A 108 -4.58 -3.42 20.74
CA ALA A 108 -3.67 -4.17 19.86
C ALA A 108 -4.24 -4.27 18.44
N GLU A 109 -5.52 -4.60 18.29
CA GLU A 109 -6.21 -4.68 16.99
C GLU A 109 -6.26 -3.31 16.31
N LEU A 110 -6.59 -2.26 17.06
CA LEU A 110 -6.69 -0.90 16.54
C LEU A 110 -5.34 -0.35 16.06
N VAL A 111 -4.28 -0.56 16.83
CA VAL A 111 -2.93 -0.10 16.46
C VAL A 111 -2.39 -0.90 15.27
N ILE A 112 -2.64 -2.21 15.22
CA ILE A 112 -2.28 -3.04 14.06
C ILE A 112 -3.05 -2.62 12.81
N ALA A 113 -4.37 -2.38 12.91
CA ALA A 113 -5.17 -1.88 11.80
C ALA A 113 -4.69 -0.50 11.32
N SER A 114 -4.34 0.40 12.23
CA SER A 114 -3.76 1.70 11.90
C SER A 114 -2.44 1.55 11.13
N ASN A 115 -1.54 0.70 11.63
CA ASN A 115 -0.26 0.46 10.96
C ASN A 115 -0.43 -0.25 9.61
N ALA A 116 -1.38 -1.18 9.48
CA ALA A 116 -1.67 -1.85 8.21
C ALA A 116 -2.19 -0.86 7.15
N ASN A 117 -2.97 0.14 7.55
CA ASN A 117 -3.41 1.23 6.66
C ASN A 117 -2.25 2.18 6.29
N MET A 118 -1.41 2.54 7.25
CA MET A 118 -0.44 3.62 7.12
C MET A 118 0.93 3.16 6.62
N GLY A 119 1.53 2.21 7.32
CA GLY A 119 2.83 1.64 6.99
C GLY A 119 2.74 0.42 6.07
N GLY A 120 1.56 -0.21 5.99
CA GLY A 120 1.30 -1.34 5.12
C GLY A 120 1.39 -2.71 5.81
N PRO A 121 1.15 -3.79 5.06
CA PRO A 121 1.07 -5.15 5.61
C PRO A 121 2.39 -5.61 6.26
N THR A 122 3.54 -5.20 5.72
CA THR A 122 4.86 -5.62 6.21
C THR A 122 5.21 -4.95 7.54
N THR A 123 5.00 -3.64 7.67
CA THR A 123 5.26 -2.92 8.92
C THR A 123 4.30 -3.33 10.03
N ALA A 124 3.03 -3.62 9.68
CA ALA A 124 2.03 -4.11 10.62
C ALA A 124 2.35 -5.51 11.12
N ALA A 125 2.75 -6.43 10.23
CA ALA A 125 3.24 -7.75 10.61
C ALA A 125 4.49 -7.66 11.51
N ALA A 126 5.45 -6.81 11.16
CA ALA A 126 6.65 -6.59 11.96
C ALA A 126 6.32 -6.07 13.37
N MET A 127 5.36 -5.14 13.48
CA MET A 127 4.87 -4.64 14.76
C MET A 127 4.19 -5.73 15.59
N ALA A 128 3.31 -6.54 14.99
CA ALA A 128 2.66 -7.64 15.68
C ALA A 128 3.69 -8.64 16.24
N THR A 129 4.68 -9.04 15.43
CA THR A 129 5.77 -9.92 15.86
C THR A 129 6.61 -9.30 16.97
N ALA A 130 7.01 -8.02 16.84
CA ALA A 130 7.82 -7.33 17.85
C ALA A 130 7.10 -7.17 19.20
N ARG A 131 5.75 -7.14 19.18
CA ARG A 131 4.91 -7.03 20.38
C ARG A 131 4.40 -8.40 20.88
N GLN A 132 4.85 -9.50 20.28
CA GLN A 132 4.42 -10.87 20.60
C GLN A 132 2.91 -11.07 20.44
N TRP A 133 2.30 -10.38 19.48
CA TRP A 133 0.91 -10.52 19.09
C TRP A 133 0.78 -11.46 17.89
N ASP A 134 1.28 -12.69 18.03
CA ASP A 134 1.41 -13.64 16.91
C ASP A 134 0.08 -13.90 16.19
N LYS A 135 -1.03 -13.89 16.94
CA LYS A 135 -2.39 -14.04 16.41
C LYS A 135 -2.82 -12.91 15.45
N LEU A 136 -2.18 -11.74 15.55
CA LEU A 136 -2.47 -10.56 14.73
C LEU A 136 -1.58 -10.44 13.49
N VAL A 137 -0.52 -11.25 13.35
CA VAL A 137 0.40 -11.19 12.19
C VAL A 137 -0.34 -11.49 10.89
N THR A 138 -1.07 -12.60 10.82
CA THR A 138 -1.84 -12.97 9.62
C THR A 138 -2.96 -11.96 9.33
N PRO A 139 -3.80 -11.55 10.30
CA PRO A 139 -4.76 -10.47 10.11
C PRO A 139 -4.13 -9.15 9.61
N ALA A 140 -2.96 -8.76 10.11
CA ALA A 140 -2.26 -7.54 9.68
C ALA A 140 -1.90 -7.59 8.19
N ILE A 141 -1.33 -8.70 7.73
CA ILE A 141 -0.94 -8.90 6.33
C ILE A 141 -2.18 -8.90 5.43
N LEU A 142 -3.22 -9.65 5.81
CA LEU A 142 -4.46 -9.75 5.03
C LEU A 142 -5.18 -8.40 4.95
N CYS A 143 -5.32 -7.69 6.07
CA CYS A 143 -5.96 -6.38 6.11
C CYS A 143 -5.20 -5.36 5.23
N GLY A 144 -3.87 -5.28 5.36
CA GLY A 144 -3.06 -4.35 4.57
C GLY A 144 -3.08 -4.67 3.07
N THR A 145 -2.94 -5.95 2.69
CA THR A 145 -2.95 -6.37 1.27
C THR A 145 -4.32 -6.23 0.62
N LEU A 146 -5.40 -6.56 1.34
CA LEU A 146 -6.77 -6.33 0.86
C LEU A 146 -7.06 -4.84 0.73
N GLY A 147 -6.62 -4.04 1.72
CA GLY A 147 -6.70 -2.58 1.68
C GLY A 147 -6.05 -2.03 0.42
N TYR A 148 -4.83 -2.45 0.09
CA TYR A 148 -4.16 -2.05 -1.16
C TYR A 148 -4.91 -2.50 -2.41
N ALA A 149 -5.39 -3.74 -2.44
CA ALA A 149 -6.15 -4.26 -3.57
C ALA A 149 -7.39 -3.40 -3.87
N VAL A 150 -8.12 -2.96 -2.84
CA VAL A 150 -9.34 -2.16 -2.99
C VAL A 150 -9.04 -0.67 -3.18
N ALA A 151 -8.18 -0.10 -2.34
CA ALA A 151 -7.87 1.33 -2.34
C ALA A 151 -7.23 1.79 -3.65
N THR A 152 -6.52 0.91 -4.36
CA THR A 152 -5.93 1.23 -5.67
C THR A 152 -7.01 1.59 -6.69
N PHE A 153 -8.13 0.85 -6.76
CA PHE A 153 -9.24 1.19 -7.66
C PHE A 153 -9.96 2.45 -7.22
N ILE A 154 -10.23 2.59 -5.91
CA ILE A 154 -10.90 3.77 -5.37
C ILE A 154 -10.07 5.03 -5.64
N GLY A 155 -8.76 4.98 -5.42
CA GLY A 155 -7.85 6.11 -5.62
C GLY A 155 -7.77 6.55 -7.07
N VAL A 156 -7.59 5.60 -8.00
CA VAL A 156 -7.59 5.92 -9.44
C VAL A 156 -8.96 6.43 -9.90
N GLY A 157 -10.04 5.81 -9.44
CA GLY A 157 -11.41 6.23 -9.74
C GLY A 157 -11.70 7.65 -9.25
N LEU A 158 -11.35 7.97 -8.01
CA LEU A 158 -11.50 9.30 -7.44
C LEU A 158 -10.63 10.32 -8.17
N GLY A 159 -9.39 9.98 -8.52
CA GLY A 159 -8.51 10.85 -9.29
C GLY A 159 -9.08 11.19 -10.67
N ASN A 160 -9.63 10.20 -11.38
CA ASN A 160 -10.29 10.41 -12.66
C ASN A 160 -11.58 11.24 -12.52
N PHE A 161 -12.35 11.00 -11.45
CA PHE A 161 -13.55 11.76 -11.16
C PHE A 161 -13.24 13.23 -10.89
N LEU A 162 -12.28 13.52 -10.01
CA LEU A 162 -11.85 14.89 -9.71
C LEU A 162 -11.32 15.59 -10.97
N ARG A 163 -10.54 14.90 -11.80
CA ARG A 163 -10.06 15.44 -13.08
C ARG A 163 -11.20 15.73 -14.06
N SER A 164 -12.29 14.98 -14.01
CA SER A 164 -13.47 15.26 -14.86
C SER A 164 -14.24 16.50 -14.43
N LEU A 165 -14.04 16.97 -13.19
CA LEU A 165 -14.69 18.16 -12.64
C LEU A 165 -13.95 19.47 -12.95
N GLY A 166 -12.71 19.42 -13.46
CA GLY A 166 -11.91 20.60 -13.85
C GLY A 166 -10.43 20.46 -13.56
#